data_AF-A0A4P9YWQ5-F1
#
_entry.id   AF-A0A4P9YWQ5-F1
#
_cell.length_a   1.000
_cell.length_b   1.000
_cell.length_c   1.000
_cell.angle_alpha   90.00
_cell.angle_beta   90.00
_cell.angle_gamma   90.00
#
_symmetry.space_group_name_H-M   'P 1'
#
loop_
_entity.id
_entity.type
_entity.pdbx_description
1 polymer ?
#
loop_
_entity_poly.entity_id
_entity_poly.type
_entity_poly.pdbx_seq_one_letter_code
_entity_poly.pdbx_strand_id
1 'polypeptide(L)'
;MDGMPSLLLYRWLTMCFSSAAEPVCAALKVSSTLCPDITFNTTVTDAAATDKVIKDKISREGAGSAGADCFLSIRRTLCLTHYRKCDPAAGGKLVPVCTSVRKHAFTVCAKGGAFADSSVIDANLDGSAFGDDDNCIAVAVGTKAEDAKPANATSNATSAQAAAAASTPPLRACTIADMMATYEDHCAQRHTRTLILQKKPDVHCNDTDALDKTERTVLCPCSPANLRNYTSACSPDGKRTVITYQSDVEGQHCDRRLSVPAPVNVTCTPPADGAWAYRKSIHRDFGTLRWSMRTGCAPAYCFNGTEHDTALKQHDPNCTVSPADCKNWRLTDAGAHIESLSTNLTSFLEFEVSSLDTVEHPAVIFTFNVTTDAPIDVGLRAKLDGIERMPLVSNQTHIAGYEIALTPGHKHHLRWEWLGSGDQHGNASIHEVALRNAFAEINTRPSMPRRPAPSPALTPPASIATPAANHTDDAKHAPSPPPPPPPPPPLFLLTLSFHLYTHAYAI
;
A
#
# COMPACT_ATOMS: atom_id res chain seq x y z
N MET A 1 67.17 -46.68 -15.37
CA MET A 1 66.21 -47.31 -16.29
C MET A 1 64.84 -46.84 -15.85
N ASP A 2 64.05 -46.04 -16.52
CA ASP A 2 64.05 -45.27 -17.78
C ASP A 2 62.93 -44.23 -17.52
N GLY A 3 62.89 -43.00 -17.99
CA GLY A 3 63.24 -42.46 -19.29
C GLY A 3 62.15 -41.42 -19.61
N MET A 4 62.58 -40.18 -19.80
CA MET A 4 61.89 -39.01 -20.39
C MET A 4 61.07 -39.33 -21.67
N PRO A 5 60.27 -38.41 -22.29
CA PRO A 5 60.34 -36.94 -22.20
C PRO A 5 59.03 -36.11 -22.18
N SER A 6 59.15 -34.92 -21.61
CA SER A 6 58.40 -33.70 -21.97
C SER A 6 58.62 -33.32 -23.43
N LEU A 7 57.54 -33.16 -24.19
CA LEU A 7 57.53 -32.52 -25.50
C LEU A 7 56.57 -31.33 -25.51
N LEU A 8 57.19 -30.14 -25.50
CA LEU A 8 56.94 -29.02 -26.40
C LEU A 8 55.53 -28.89 -26.99
N LEU A 9 54.80 -27.87 -26.51
CA LEU A 9 53.95 -27.06 -27.39
C LEU A 9 54.06 -25.59 -26.97
N TYR A 10 55.12 -24.95 -27.47
CA TYR A 10 55.26 -23.51 -27.59
C TYR A 10 54.15 -23.01 -28.52
N ARG A 11 53.03 -22.55 -27.95
CA ARG A 11 52.04 -21.77 -28.68
C ARG A 11 52.40 -20.30 -28.51
N TRP A 12 52.95 -19.72 -29.57
CA TRP A 12 53.14 -18.28 -29.73
C TRP A 12 51.78 -17.59 -29.60
N LEU A 13 51.53 -17.00 -28.44
CA LEU A 13 50.44 -16.05 -28.22
C LEU A 13 51.02 -14.66 -28.51
N THR A 14 50.94 -14.26 -29.78
CA THR A 14 51.08 -12.87 -30.18
C THR A 14 49.92 -12.12 -29.52
N MET A 15 50.18 -11.54 -28.34
CA MET A 15 49.31 -10.54 -27.74
C MET A 15 49.27 -9.35 -28.70
N CYS A 16 48.25 -9.28 -29.54
CA CYS A 16 47.81 -8.01 -30.09
C CYS A 16 47.35 -7.16 -28.90
N PHE A 17 48.26 -6.34 -28.36
CA PHE A 17 47.89 -5.19 -27.55
C PHE A 17 47.01 -4.30 -28.43
N SER A 18 45.70 -4.54 -28.38
CA SER A 18 44.74 -3.52 -28.76
C SER A 18 44.97 -2.39 -27.78
N SER A 19 45.62 -1.32 -28.23
CA SER A 19 45.67 -0.07 -27.48
C SER A 19 44.22 0.30 -27.21
N ALA A 20 43.74 0.08 -25.98
CA ALA A 20 42.43 0.53 -25.58
C ALA A 20 42.41 2.03 -25.86
N ALA A 21 41.58 2.46 -26.81
CA ALA A 21 41.44 3.87 -27.13
C ALA A 21 41.15 4.60 -25.82
N GLU A 22 41.99 5.59 -25.48
CA GLU A 22 41.80 6.36 -24.26
C GLU A 22 40.37 6.90 -24.23
N PRO A 23 39.65 6.75 -23.11
CA PRO A 23 38.27 7.17 -23.03
C PRO A 23 38.19 8.68 -23.24
N VAL A 24 37.49 9.10 -24.29
CA VAL A 24 37.33 10.51 -24.64
C VAL A 24 36.41 11.19 -23.63
N CYS A 25 36.96 12.08 -22.79
CA CYS A 25 36.14 12.96 -21.96
C CYS A 25 35.48 14.02 -22.83
N ALA A 26 34.16 14.09 -22.83
CA ALA A 26 33.43 15.15 -23.49
C ALA A 26 32.20 15.57 -22.67
N ALA A 27 31.75 16.80 -22.87
CA ALA A 27 30.42 17.19 -22.43
C ALA A 27 29.36 16.39 -23.23
N LEU A 28 28.23 16.09 -22.59
CA LEU A 28 27.14 15.40 -23.25
C LEU A 28 26.63 16.25 -24.44
N LYS A 29 26.57 15.64 -25.63
CA LYS A 29 26.02 16.30 -26.83
C LYS A 29 24.51 16.56 -26.71
N VAL A 30 23.82 15.69 -25.99
CA VAL A 30 22.40 15.78 -25.67
C VAL A 30 22.29 15.65 -24.16
N SER A 31 21.66 16.62 -23.50
CA SER A 31 21.44 16.58 -22.06
C SER A 31 20.63 15.34 -21.66
N SER A 32 21.00 14.71 -20.55
CA SER A 32 20.22 13.63 -19.96
C SER A 32 18.85 14.17 -19.51
N THR A 33 17.80 13.41 -19.81
CA THR A 33 16.44 13.74 -19.38
C THR A 33 16.22 13.38 -17.91
N LEU A 34 16.95 12.38 -17.41
CA LEU A 34 16.83 11.88 -16.05
C LEU A 34 17.77 12.58 -15.05
N CYS A 35 18.92 13.07 -15.56
CA CYS A 35 20.02 13.65 -14.80
C CYS A 35 20.42 15.03 -15.40
N PRO A 36 19.52 16.04 -15.38
CA PRO A 36 19.77 17.33 -16.01
C PRO A 36 20.86 18.16 -15.31
N ASP A 37 21.25 17.78 -14.10
CA ASP A 37 22.30 18.42 -13.29
C ASP A 37 23.73 18.03 -13.73
N ILE A 38 23.88 17.07 -14.64
CA ILE A 38 25.19 16.66 -15.19
C ILE A 38 25.64 17.68 -16.24
N THR A 39 26.47 18.63 -15.80
CA THR A 39 27.04 19.71 -16.64
C THR A 39 28.54 19.55 -16.91
N PHE A 40 29.17 18.52 -16.33
CA PHE A 40 30.61 18.28 -16.44
C PHE A 40 30.94 17.23 -17.52
N ASN A 41 32.22 17.16 -17.92
CA ASN A 41 32.69 16.18 -18.90
C ASN A 41 32.59 14.76 -18.36
N THR A 42 32.15 13.82 -19.19
CA THR A 42 31.99 12.40 -18.86
C THR A 42 32.48 11.53 -20.02
N THR A 43 32.59 10.22 -19.82
CA THR A 43 32.92 9.24 -20.87
C THR A 43 31.67 8.69 -21.56
N VAL A 44 30.48 9.04 -21.08
CA VAL A 44 29.20 8.63 -21.66
C VAL A 44 28.97 9.36 -22.99
N THR A 45 28.76 8.59 -24.06
CA THR A 45 28.48 9.12 -25.41
C THR A 45 27.00 9.10 -25.78
N ASP A 46 26.21 8.23 -25.15
CA ASP A 46 24.77 8.07 -25.39
C ASP A 46 23.99 8.26 -24.07
N ALA A 47 23.46 9.46 -23.89
CA ALA A 47 22.69 9.79 -22.70
C ALA A 47 21.38 8.98 -22.62
N ALA A 48 20.74 8.66 -23.74
CA ALA A 48 19.46 7.94 -23.74
C ALA A 48 19.64 6.48 -23.32
N ALA A 49 20.70 5.82 -23.79
CA ALA A 49 21.05 4.47 -23.36
C ALA A 49 21.39 4.42 -21.85
N THR A 50 22.14 5.41 -21.36
CA THR A 50 22.48 5.49 -19.92
C THR A 50 21.25 5.81 -19.06
N ASP A 51 20.39 6.74 -19.48
CA ASP A 51 19.12 7.05 -18.81
C ASP A 51 18.24 5.80 -18.68
N LYS A 52 18.20 4.97 -19.73
CA LYS A 52 17.48 3.68 -19.70
C LYS A 52 18.05 2.75 -18.64
N VAL A 53 19.38 2.59 -18.55
CA VAL A 53 20.02 1.75 -17.51
C VAL A 53 19.70 2.26 -16.11
N ILE A 54 19.76 3.58 -15.89
CA ILE A 54 19.44 4.18 -14.59
C ILE A 54 17.96 3.95 -14.26
N LYS A 55 17.05 4.16 -15.21
CA LYS A 55 15.61 3.96 -15.04
C LYS A 55 15.28 2.50 -14.71
N ASP A 56 15.93 1.55 -15.37
CA ASP A 56 15.75 0.11 -15.13
C ASP A 56 16.21 -0.27 -13.71
N LYS A 57 17.30 0.32 -13.21
CA LYS A 57 17.76 0.14 -11.82
C LYS A 57 16.77 0.74 -10.83
N ILE A 58 16.35 1.99 -11.02
CA ILE A 58 15.38 2.68 -10.16
C ILE A 58 14.05 1.91 -10.07
N SER A 59 13.59 1.35 -11.20
CA SER A 59 12.33 0.59 -11.26
C SER A 59 12.42 -0.73 -10.49
N ARG A 60 13.60 -1.39 -10.47
CA ARG A 60 13.82 -2.63 -9.72
C ARG A 60 13.93 -2.42 -8.21
N GLU A 61 14.40 -1.27 -7.77
CA GLU A 61 14.50 -0.89 -6.34
C GLU A 61 13.15 -0.72 -5.64
N GLY A 62 12.03 -0.76 -6.38
CA GLY A 62 10.75 -0.31 -5.84
C GLY A 62 10.79 1.17 -5.45
N ALA A 63 11.79 1.95 -5.92
CA ALA A 63 12.02 3.32 -5.50
C ALA A 63 10.86 4.25 -5.88
N GLY A 64 10.03 3.88 -6.86
CA GLY A 64 8.77 4.58 -7.16
C GLY A 64 7.75 4.54 -6.02
N SER A 65 7.90 3.60 -5.07
CA SER A 65 7.11 3.49 -3.84
C SER A 65 7.85 4.02 -2.60
N ALA A 66 9.16 4.27 -2.70
CA ALA A 66 9.92 4.97 -1.68
C ALA A 66 9.54 6.46 -1.70
N GLY A 67 9.47 7.11 -0.54
CA GLY A 67 9.11 8.54 -0.46
C GLY A 67 9.95 9.40 -1.42
N ALA A 68 9.39 10.51 -1.91
CA ALA A 68 9.97 11.33 -2.98
C ALA A 68 11.46 11.68 -2.74
N ASP A 69 11.85 11.97 -1.50
CA ASP A 69 13.23 12.30 -1.13
C ASP A 69 14.20 11.11 -1.30
N CYS A 70 13.77 9.89 -0.97
CA CYS A 70 14.56 8.69 -1.16
C CYS A 70 14.76 8.41 -2.65
N PHE A 71 13.68 8.51 -3.43
CA PHE A 71 13.74 8.37 -4.88
C PHE A 71 14.72 9.37 -5.51
N LEU A 72 14.61 10.64 -5.14
CA LEU A 72 15.51 11.70 -5.63
C LEU A 72 16.96 11.43 -5.23
N SER A 73 17.19 10.95 -4.01
CA SER A 73 18.54 10.63 -3.52
C SER A 73 19.16 9.43 -4.24
N ILE A 74 18.41 8.36 -4.48
CA ILE A 74 18.85 7.19 -5.26
C ILE A 74 19.11 7.59 -6.71
N ARG A 75 18.17 8.30 -7.34
CA ARG A 75 18.32 8.79 -8.72
C ARG A 75 19.59 9.60 -8.86
N ARG A 76 19.82 10.57 -7.96
CA ARG A 76 21.02 11.41 -7.97
C ARG A 76 22.30 10.59 -7.81
N THR A 77 22.31 9.61 -6.91
CA THR A 77 23.46 8.74 -6.71
C THR A 77 23.76 7.93 -7.97
N LEU A 78 22.74 7.35 -8.61
CA LEU A 78 22.89 6.63 -9.87
C LEU A 78 23.34 7.54 -11.02
N CYS A 79 22.82 8.78 -11.10
CA CYS A 79 23.29 9.76 -12.07
C CYS A 79 24.79 10.01 -11.94
N LEU A 80 25.30 10.22 -10.72
CA LEU A 80 26.72 10.48 -10.48
C LEU A 80 27.62 9.26 -10.75
N THR A 81 27.14 8.04 -10.48
CA THR A 81 27.92 6.82 -10.72
C THR A 81 27.91 6.37 -12.17
N HIS A 82 26.85 6.68 -12.94
CA HIS A 82 26.76 6.34 -14.36
C HIS A 82 27.31 7.45 -15.27
N TYR A 83 27.12 8.73 -14.91
CA TYR A 83 27.75 9.87 -15.56
C TYR A 83 28.94 10.35 -14.72
N ARG A 84 29.97 9.50 -14.55
CA ARG A 84 31.15 9.89 -13.77
C ARG A 84 31.87 11.06 -14.43
N LYS A 85 32.35 12.01 -13.61
CA LYS A 85 33.18 13.11 -14.11
C LYS A 85 34.49 12.55 -14.62
N CYS A 86 34.84 12.99 -15.81
CA CYS A 86 36.05 12.66 -16.53
C CYS A 86 36.92 13.91 -16.53
N ASP A 87 38.13 13.82 -15.98
CA ASP A 87 39.07 14.93 -15.96
C ASP A 87 39.97 14.87 -17.22
N PRO A 88 39.75 15.76 -18.21
CA PRO A 88 40.57 15.77 -19.42
C PRO A 88 42.02 16.17 -19.14
N ALA A 89 42.28 16.96 -18.09
CA ALA A 89 43.63 17.38 -17.72
C ALA A 89 44.44 16.23 -17.08
N ALA A 90 43.75 15.29 -16.43
CA ALA A 90 44.34 14.10 -15.82
C ALA A 90 44.35 12.88 -16.76
N GLY A 91 44.44 13.09 -18.08
CA GLY A 91 44.50 12.00 -19.06
C GLY A 91 43.23 11.16 -19.14
N GLY A 92 42.08 11.78 -18.87
CA GLY A 92 40.78 11.11 -18.93
C GLY A 92 40.42 10.26 -17.72
N LYS A 93 41.10 10.48 -16.58
CA LYS A 93 40.81 9.76 -15.34
C LYS A 93 39.40 10.08 -14.84
N LEU A 94 38.67 9.02 -14.48
CA LEU A 94 37.36 9.14 -13.85
C LEU A 94 37.50 9.53 -12.37
N VAL A 95 36.86 10.63 -12.00
CA VAL A 95 36.75 11.07 -10.60
C VAL A 95 35.73 10.18 -9.87
N PRO A 96 36.05 9.63 -8.69
CA PRO A 96 35.09 8.86 -7.90
C PRO A 96 33.98 9.75 -7.33
N VAL A 97 32.84 9.15 -7.01
CA VAL A 97 31.76 9.80 -6.25
C VAL A 97 32.09 9.68 -4.76
N CYS A 98 31.84 10.71 -3.95
CA CYS A 98 32.16 10.62 -2.53
C CYS A 98 31.27 9.58 -1.83
N THR A 99 31.85 8.78 -0.93
CA THR A 99 31.08 7.83 -0.09
C THR A 99 30.00 8.53 0.73
N SER A 100 30.16 9.83 1.03
CA SER A 100 29.13 10.66 1.68
C SER A 100 27.82 10.74 0.87
N VAL A 101 27.88 10.72 -0.46
CA VAL A 101 26.69 10.70 -1.33
C VAL A 101 25.92 9.39 -1.15
N ARG A 102 26.62 8.25 -1.14
CA ARG A 102 26.03 6.93 -0.86
C ARG A 102 25.40 6.89 0.53
N LYS A 103 26.16 7.30 1.56
CA LYS A 103 25.66 7.37 2.95
C LYS A 103 24.43 8.28 3.08
N HIS A 104 24.40 9.39 2.35
CA HIS A 104 23.25 10.29 2.34
C HIS A 104 22.01 9.61 1.74
N ALA A 105 22.14 8.93 0.60
CA ALA A 105 21.03 8.18 0.01
C ALA A 105 20.47 7.13 0.97
N PHE A 106 21.33 6.35 1.63
CA PHE A 106 20.90 5.42 2.68
C PHE A 106 20.20 6.10 3.84
N THR A 107 20.74 7.22 4.31
CA THR A 107 20.16 7.97 5.43
C THR A 107 18.78 8.54 5.10
N VAL A 108 18.60 9.09 3.90
CA VAL A 108 17.32 9.62 3.44
C VAL A 108 16.31 8.48 3.25
N CYS A 109 16.73 7.38 2.63
CA CYS A 109 15.87 6.22 2.43
C CYS A 109 15.47 5.52 3.73
N ALA A 110 16.37 5.42 4.72
CA ALA A 110 16.05 4.88 6.04
C ALA A 110 15.01 5.72 6.80
N LYS A 111 14.95 7.04 6.54
CA LYS A 111 13.97 7.95 7.15
C LYS A 111 12.59 7.90 6.49
N GLY A 112 12.50 7.46 5.23
CA GLY A 112 11.29 7.55 4.39
C GLY A 112 10.17 6.54 4.69
N GLY A 113 10.34 5.64 5.67
CA GLY A 113 9.31 4.69 6.15
C GLY A 113 8.92 3.56 5.18
N ALA A 114 9.04 3.78 3.87
CA ALA A 114 8.99 2.75 2.84
C ALA A 114 10.42 2.23 2.61
N PHE A 115 10.69 1.03 3.13
CA PHE A 115 12.00 0.38 3.00
C PHE A 115 12.28 0.06 1.52
N ALA A 116 13.14 0.84 0.90
CA ALA A 116 14.03 0.29 -0.11
C ALA A 116 15.05 -0.56 0.65
N ASP A 117 15.00 -1.88 0.46
CA ASP A 117 15.92 -2.82 1.10
C ASP A 117 17.36 -2.37 0.81
N SER A 118 18.12 -2.09 1.87
CA SER A 118 19.47 -1.55 1.75
C SER A 118 20.39 -2.48 0.95
N SER A 119 20.12 -3.79 0.95
CA SER A 119 20.86 -4.77 0.15
C SER A 119 20.57 -4.65 -1.35
N VAL A 120 19.36 -4.23 -1.72
CA VAL A 120 18.96 -3.99 -3.11
C VAL A 120 19.61 -2.70 -3.60
N ILE A 121 19.55 -1.63 -2.80
CA ILE A 121 20.26 -0.38 -3.08
C ILE A 121 21.76 -0.64 -3.27
N ASP A 122 22.38 -1.41 -2.36
CA ASP A 122 23.79 -1.77 -2.46
C ASP A 122 24.11 -2.62 -3.69
N ALA A 123 23.22 -3.52 -4.12
CA ALA A 123 23.42 -4.33 -5.32
C ALA A 123 23.40 -3.52 -6.62
N ASN A 124 22.68 -2.38 -6.63
CA ASN A 124 22.56 -1.53 -7.81
C ASN A 124 23.50 -0.32 -7.82
N LEU A 125 24.02 0.07 -6.66
CA LEU A 125 25.09 1.05 -6.52
C LEU A 125 26.45 0.36 -6.60
N ASP A 126 27.13 0.50 -7.74
CA ASP A 126 28.48 -0.05 -7.93
C ASP A 126 29.44 0.56 -6.90
N GLY A 127 29.83 -0.23 -5.90
CA GLY A 127 30.73 0.18 -4.84
C GLY A 127 32.08 0.71 -5.33
N SER A 128 32.54 0.25 -6.51
CA SER A 128 33.81 0.68 -7.11
C SER A 128 33.78 2.11 -7.67
N ALA A 129 32.58 2.69 -7.83
CA ALA A 129 32.42 4.08 -8.26
C ALA A 129 32.62 5.09 -7.12
N PHE A 130 32.72 4.63 -5.86
CA PHE A 130 32.85 5.49 -4.69
C PHE A 130 34.28 5.55 -4.15
N GLY A 131 34.66 6.70 -3.57
CA GLY A 131 35.93 6.91 -2.91
C GLY A 131 35.81 7.81 -1.68
N ASP A 132 36.73 7.62 -0.73
CA ASP A 132 36.82 8.40 0.51
C ASP A 132 37.84 9.56 0.43
N ASP A 133 38.54 9.68 -0.71
CA ASP A 133 39.57 10.72 -0.91
C ASP A 133 38.93 12.11 -1.07
N ASP A 134 39.64 13.18 -0.69
CA ASP A 134 39.22 14.58 -0.87
C ASP A 134 38.99 14.96 -2.34
N ASN A 135 39.46 14.14 -3.28
CA ASN A 135 39.28 14.31 -4.72
C ASN A 135 38.13 13.46 -5.27
N CYS A 136 36.95 13.56 -4.64
CA CYS A 136 35.71 12.93 -5.06
C CYS A 136 34.61 13.94 -5.33
N ILE A 137 33.58 13.55 -6.09
CA ILE A 137 32.43 14.42 -6.37
C ILE A 137 31.41 14.27 -5.23
N ALA A 138 31.29 15.31 -4.43
CA ALA A 138 30.13 15.54 -3.57
C ALA A 138 29.39 16.76 -4.13
N VAL A 139 28.18 16.57 -4.63
CA VAL A 139 27.35 17.75 -4.95
C VAL A 139 26.80 18.27 -3.63
N ALA A 140 26.94 19.58 -3.39
CA ALA A 140 26.53 20.22 -2.15
C ALA A 140 25.11 19.80 -1.74
N VAL A 141 25.02 19.11 -0.61
CA VAL A 141 23.77 18.80 0.07
C VAL A 141 23.29 20.12 0.67
N GLY A 142 22.51 20.93 -0.06
CA GLY A 142 22.07 22.20 0.53
C GLY A 142 21.39 23.29 -0.30
N THR A 143 21.14 23.16 -1.60
CA THR A 143 20.25 24.12 -2.27
C THR A 143 18.83 23.56 -2.28
N LYS A 144 17.97 24.13 -1.43
CA LYS A 144 16.52 24.01 -1.55
C LYS A 144 16.11 24.34 -2.98
N ALA A 145 15.19 23.58 -3.56
CA ALA A 145 14.72 23.73 -4.93
C ALA A 145 13.87 25.00 -5.18
N GLU A 146 13.84 25.97 -4.27
CA GLU A 146 12.98 27.16 -4.35
C GLU A 146 13.65 28.42 -4.92
N ASP A 147 14.98 28.45 -5.13
CA ASP A 147 15.69 29.67 -5.56
C ASP A 147 16.29 29.62 -6.98
N ALA A 148 15.71 28.84 -7.89
CA ALA A 148 16.05 28.92 -9.31
C ALA A 148 15.19 29.98 -10.03
N LYS A 149 15.43 31.26 -9.71
CA LYS A 149 14.95 32.38 -10.53
C LYS A 149 15.69 32.34 -11.87
N PRO A 150 15.01 32.27 -13.03
CA PRO A 150 15.71 32.32 -14.31
C PRO A 150 16.33 33.70 -14.50
N ALA A 151 17.63 33.71 -14.79
CA ALA A 151 18.39 34.91 -15.09
C ALA A 151 17.83 35.58 -16.35
N ASN A 152 17.60 36.90 -16.24
CA ASN A 152 17.25 37.80 -17.32
C ASN A 152 18.24 37.67 -18.49
N ALA A 153 17.82 37.06 -19.59
CA ALA A 153 18.46 37.19 -20.88
C ALA A 153 17.79 38.35 -21.62
N THR A 154 18.36 39.54 -21.48
CA THR A 154 18.04 40.71 -22.30
C THR A 154 18.30 40.37 -23.76
N SER A 155 17.25 40.21 -24.56
CA SER A 155 17.35 40.20 -26.02
C SER A 155 16.29 41.12 -26.60
N ASN A 156 16.72 42.33 -26.93
CA ASN A 156 16.00 43.22 -27.82
C ASN A 156 15.94 42.56 -29.21
N ALA A 157 14.75 42.19 -29.65
CA ALA A 157 14.46 41.97 -31.06
C ALA A 157 13.04 42.46 -31.34
N THR A 158 12.97 43.70 -31.81
CA THR A 158 11.77 44.29 -32.41
C THR A 158 11.52 43.60 -33.75
N SER A 159 10.44 42.84 -33.87
CA SER A 159 9.80 42.64 -35.18
C SER A 159 8.29 42.55 -35.00
N ALA A 160 7.62 43.51 -35.65
CA ALA A 160 6.19 43.51 -35.83
C ALA A 160 5.80 42.37 -36.78
N GLN A 161 4.88 41.49 -36.36
CA GLN A 161 4.18 40.64 -37.31
C GLN A 161 2.74 40.39 -36.87
N ALA A 162 1.87 40.53 -37.87
CA ALA A 162 0.44 40.74 -37.78
C ALA A 162 -0.32 39.65 -37.03
N ALA A 163 -1.31 40.10 -36.26
CA ALA A 163 -2.33 39.27 -35.62
C ALA A 163 -3.17 38.54 -36.68
N ALA A 164 -2.79 37.30 -36.99
CA ALA A 164 -3.74 36.31 -37.46
C ALA A 164 -4.41 35.73 -36.22
N ALA A 165 -5.71 36.01 -36.05
CA ALA A 165 -6.54 35.40 -35.02
C ALA A 165 -6.64 33.89 -35.26
N ALA A 166 -5.63 33.15 -34.79
CA ALA A 166 -5.70 31.72 -34.63
C ALA A 166 -6.74 31.47 -33.53
N SER A 167 -7.93 31.00 -33.92
CA SER A 167 -8.93 30.49 -33.00
C SER A 167 -8.32 29.30 -32.27
N THR A 168 -7.70 29.54 -31.13
CA THR A 168 -7.22 28.48 -30.25
C THR A 168 -8.41 27.57 -29.95
N PRO A 169 -8.36 26.28 -30.33
CA PRO A 169 -9.47 25.39 -30.03
C PRO A 169 -9.75 25.42 -28.52
N PRO A 170 -11.03 25.44 -28.11
CA PRO A 170 -11.37 25.48 -26.70
C PRO A 170 -10.70 24.29 -25.98
N LEU A 171 -9.96 24.59 -24.92
CA LEU A 171 -9.37 23.57 -24.06
C LEU A 171 -10.48 22.68 -23.50
N ARG A 172 -10.35 21.37 -23.67
CA ARG A 172 -11.28 20.40 -23.06
C ARG A 172 -11.20 20.46 -21.53
N ALA A 173 -12.29 20.09 -20.86
CA ALA A 173 -12.28 19.90 -19.40
C ALA A 173 -11.33 18.76 -18.99
N CYS A 174 -10.68 18.91 -17.85
CA CYS A 174 -9.88 17.84 -17.25
C CYS A 174 -10.77 16.73 -16.71
N THR A 175 -10.28 15.50 -16.81
CA THR A 175 -10.87 14.30 -16.24
C THR A 175 -9.91 13.69 -15.22
N ILE A 176 -10.36 12.75 -14.40
CA ILE A 176 -9.48 12.03 -13.44
C ILE A 176 -8.30 11.36 -14.16
N ALA A 177 -8.50 10.87 -15.38
CA ALA A 177 -7.44 10.27 -16.20
C ALA A 177 -6.33 11.26 -16.61
N ASP A 178 -6.61 12.58 -16.55
CA ASP A 178 -5.65 13.65 -16.80
C ASP A 178 -4.85 14.04 -15.56
N MET A 179 -5.23 13.49 -14.41
CA MET A 179 -4.58 13.71 -13.14
C MET A 179 -3.61 12.55 -12.83
N MET A 180 -2.61 12.85 -12.01
CA MET A 180 -1.76 11.89 -11.34
C MET A 180 -1.92 12.06 -9.83
N ALA A 181 -1.84 10.97 -9.08
CA ALA A 181 -1.84 11.03 -7.64
C ALA A 181 -0.43 11.30 -7.11
N THR A 182 -0.28 12.33 -6.27
CA THR A 182 0.94 12.61 -5.51
C THR A 182 0.64 12.54 -4.02
N TYR A 183 1.68 12.37 -3.21
CA TYR A 183 1.56 12.33 -1.76
C TYR A 183 2.38 13.46 -1.14
N GLU A 184 1.74 14.25 -0.29
CA GLU A 184 2.43 15.10 0.68
C GLU A 184 2.62 14.32 1.98
N ASP A 185 3.88 14.12 2.36
CA ASP A 185 4.23 13.32 3.53
C ASP A 185 4.23 14.19 4.80
N HIS A 186 3.29 13.92 5.71
CA HIS A 186 3.23 14.53 7.04
C HIS A 186 3.44 13.49 8.14
N CYS A 187 4.04 12.33 7.84
CA CYS A 187 4.14 11.21 8.77
C CYS A 187 4.92 11.51 10.03
N ALA A 188 5.98 12.32 9.93
CA ALA A 188 6.79 12.67 11.08
C ALA A 188 6.05 13.56 12.11
N GLN A 189 5.04 14.32 11.67
CA GLN A 189 4.37 15.32 12.52
C GLN A 189 2.92 14.96 12.86
N ARG A 190 2.20 14.36 11.92
CA ARG A 190 0.75 14.15 12.00
C ARG A 190 0.32 12.70 11.85
N HIS A 191 1.26 11.77 11.58
CA HIS A 191 0.95 10.38 11.26
C HIS A 191 -0.04 10.20 10.08
N THR A 192 -0.11 11.21 9.21
CA THR A 192 -0.93 11.22 8.00
C THR A 192 -0.10 11.58 6.78
N ARG A 193 -0.59 11.21 5.61
CA ARG A 193 -0.18 11.74 4.31
C ARG A 193 -1.40 12.33 3.62
N THR A 194 -1.20 13.32 2.78
CA THR A 194 -2.28 13.88 1.97
C THR A 194 -2.07 13.38 0.54
N LEU A 195 -3.01 12.58 0.04
CA LEU A 195 -3.10 12.23 -1.37
C LEU A 195 -3.69 13.44 -2.09
N ILE A 196 -2.97 13.97 -3.07
CA ILE A 196 -3.40 15.13 -3.86
C ILE A 196 -3.43 14.70 -5.32
N LEU A 197 -4.46 15.10 -6.05
CA LEU A 197 -4.44 14.99 -7.51
C LEU A 197 -3.67 16.17 -8.10
N GLN A 198 -2.75 15.89 -8.99
CA GLN A 198 -2.05 16.90 -9.75
C GLN A 198 -2.24 16.64 -11.23
N LYS A 199 -2.46 17.70 -11.99
CA LYS A 199 -2.55 17.61 -13.44
C LYS A 199 -1.26 17.07 -14.03
N LYS A 200 -1.38 16.12 -14.95
CA LYS A 200 -0.23 15.59 -15.70
C LYS A 200 0.47 16.72 -16.49
N PRO A 201 1.82 16.83 -16.45
CA PRO A 201 2.56 17.93 -17.08
C PRO A 201 2.32 18.07 -18.58
N ASP A 202 2.07 16.95 -19.25
CA ASP A 202 1.85 16.83 -20.68
C ASP A 202 0.38 17.05 -21.09
N VAL A 203 -0.53 17.20 -20.14
CA VAL A 203 -1.96 17.37 -20.42
C VAL A 203 -2.36 18.85 -20.40
N HIS A 204 -2.88 19.31 -21.54
CA HIS A 204 -3.49 20.63 -21.69
C HIS A 204 -5.02 20.51 -21.64
N CYS A 205 -5.59 20.54 -20.43
CA CYS A 205 -7.02 20.66 -20.18
C CYS A 205 -7.33 21.81 -19.20
N ASN A 206 -8.58 22.24 -19.12
CA ASN A 206 -9.05 23.21 -18.12
C ASN A 206 -9.65 22.46 -16.92
N ASP A 207 -9.11 22.67 -15.72
CA ASP A 207 -9.61 21.99 -14.51
C ASP A 207 -10.81 22.72 -13.92
N THR A 208 -11.95 22.61 -14.59
CA THR A 208 -13.20 23.28 -14.20
C THR A 208 -13.79 22.73 -12.91
N ASP A 209 -13.51 21.45 -12.62
CA ASP A 209 -14.09 20.73 -11.49
C ASP A 209 -13.18 20.80 -10.25
N ALA A 210 -12.05 21.52 -10.35
CA ALA A 210 -11.02 21.63 -9.32
C ALA A 210 -10.57 20.26 -8.80
N LEU A 211 -10.37 19.32 -9.74
CA LEU A 211 -9.87 17.99 -9.43
C LEU A 211 -8.50 18.09 -8.73
N ASP A 212 -7.68 19.08 -9.09
CA ASP A 212 -6.39 19.39 -8.45
C ASP A 212 -6.48 19.80 -6.97
N LYS A 213 -7.66 20.21 -6.50
CA LYS A 213 -7.93 20.50 -5.09
C LYS A 213 -8.52 19.31 -4.34
N THR A 214 -8.75 18.20 -5.03
CA THR A 214 -9.25 16.99 -4.38
C THR A 214 -8.12 16.36 -3.58
N GLU A 215 -8.25 16.45 -2.25
CA GLU A 215 -7.32 15.86 -1.30
C GLU A 215 -7.97 14.74 -0.49
N ARG A 216 -7.19 13.71 -0.18
CA ARG A 216 -7.59 12.64 0.73
C ARG A 216 -6.50 12.38 1.75
N THR A 217 -6.81 12.58 3.02
CA THR A 217 -5.92 12.19 4.11
C THR A 217 -5.87 10.67 4.23
N VAL A 218 -4.67 10.10 4.18
CA VAL A 218 -4.40 8.68 4.41
C VAL A 218 -3.46 8.52 5.61
N LEU A 219 -3.51 7.36 6.26
CA LEU A 219 -2.64 7.06 7.38
C LEU A 219 -1.22 6.75 6.92
N CYS A 220 -0.25 7.03 7.79
CA CYS A 220 1.15 6.71 7.52
C CYS A 220 1.46 5.22 7.64
N PRO A 221 2.47 4.70 6.93
CA PRO A 221 2.85 3.30 7.02
C PRO A 221 3.14 2.86 8.46
N CYS A 222 2.67 1.68 8.84
CA CYS A 222 3.01 1.10 10.14
C CYS A 222 4.49 0.74 10.25
N SER A 223 5.06 0.83 11.46
CA SER A 223 6.47 0.46 11.69
C SER A 223 6.75 -0.98 11.24
N PRO A 224 7.78 -1.21 10.42
CA PRO A 224 8.12 -2.56 9.95
C PRO A 224 8.63 -3.46 11.10
N ALA A 225 9.00 -2.89 12.25
CA ALA A 225 9.36 -3.66 13.44
C ALA A 225 8.21 -4.54 13.98
N ASN A 226 6.97 -4.23 13.63
CA ASN A 226 5.78 -4.96 14.07
C ASN A 226 5.26 -5.98 13.05
N LEU A 227 5.98 -6.20 11.96
CA LEU A 227 5.60 -7.18 10.94
C LEU A 227 5.61 -8.59 11.52
N ARG A 228 4.56 -9.33 11.19
CA ARG A 228 4.43 -10.75 11.50
C ARG A 228 4.49 -11.55 10.21
N ASN A 229 4.91 -12.80 10.33
CA ASN A 229 4.97 -13.73 9.21
C ASN A 229 4.00 -14.88 9.44
N TYR A 230 3.34 -15.28 8.37
CA TYR A 230 2.57 -16.50 8.29
C TYR A 230 3.20 -17.38 7.21
N THR A 231 3.57 -18.60 7.59
CA THR A 231 4.31 -19.50 6.71
C THR A 231 3.43 -20.67 6.27
N SER A 232 3.19 -20.70 4.95
CA SER A 232 3.03 -21.86 4.08
C SER A 232 3.28 -23.26 4.71
N ALA A 233 2.33 -24.19 4.62
CA ALA A 233 2.57 -25.61 4.71
C ALA A 233 3.20 -25.98 3.37
N CYS A 234 4.11 -26.95 3.39
CA CYS A 234 4.81 -27.31 2.17
C CYS A 234 3.85 -27.96 1.17
N SER A 235 3.76 -27.40 -0.03
CA SER A 235 3.01 -27.97 -1.14
C SER A 235 3.67 -29.26 -1.64
N PRO A 236 2.92 -30.09 -2.39
CA PRO A 236 3.49 -31.27 -3.05
C PRO A 236 4.68 -30.93 -3.97
N ASP A 237 4.70 -29.72 -4.55
CA ASP A 237 5.79 -29.22 -5.40
C ASP A 237 7.03 -28.75 -4.62
N GLY A 238 7.05 -28.94 -3.29
CA GLY A 238 8.15 -28.52 -2.43
C GLY A 238 8.25 -27.00 -2.28
N LYS A 239 7.12 -26.29 -2.31
CA LYS A 239 7.04 -24.84 -2.16
C LYS A 239 6.15 -24.45 -0.99
N ARG A 240 6.49 -23.35 -0.33
CA ARG A 240 5.64 -22.72 0.68
C ARG A 240 5.71 -21.21 0.57
N THR A 241 4.58 -20.56 0.77
CA THR A 241 4.39 -19.11 0.70
C THR A 241 4.61 -18.50 2.07
N VAL A 242 5.48 -17.52 2.20
CA VAL A 242 5.61 -16.69 3.40
C VAL A 242 4.88 -15.39 3.15
N ILE A 243 3.84 -15.14 3.95
CA ILE A 243 3.04 -13.92 3.92
C ILE A 243 3.47 -13.07 5.10
N THR A 244 4.08 -11.93 4.82
CA THR A 244 4.31 -10.89 5.82
C THR A 244 3.09 -10.00 5.93
N TYR A 245 2.72 -9.56 7.13
CA TYR A 245 1.57 -8.70 7.38
C TYR A 245 1.77 -7.87 8.65
N GLN A 246 1.05 -6.75 8.75
CA GLN A 246 0.90 -5.99 9.99
C GLN A 246 -0.29 -6.51 10.78
N SER A 247 -0.12 -6.68 12.09
CA SER A 247 -1.17 -7.30 12.89
C SER A 247 -2.36 -6.37 13.13
N ASP A 248 -3.56 -6.93 13.14
CA ASP A 248 -4.79 -6.23 13.53
C ASP A 248 -4.91 -6.14 15.05
N VAL A 249 -4.02 -5.33 15.64
CA VAL A 249 -4.09 -4.98 17.06
C VAL A 249 -4.95 -3.73 17.19
N GLU A 250 -5.93 -3.76 18.08
CA GLU A 250 -6.83 -2.65 18.36
C GLU A 250 -6.02 -1.35 18.60
N GLY A 251 -6.36 -0.28 17.86
CA GLY A 251 -5.76 1.04 18.05
C GLY A 251 -4.59 1.41 17.15
N GLN A 252 -4.31 0.67 16.06
CA GLN A 252 -3.29 1.10 15.10
C GLN A 252 -3.74 2.30 14.26
N HIS A 253 -3.10 3.45 14.50
CA HIS A 253 -3.29 4.72 13.76
C HIS A 253 -2.39 4.80 12.51
N CYS A 254 -2.17 3.68 11.81
CA CYS A 254 -1.26 3.59 10.66
C CYS A 254 -1.83 2.75 9.53
N ASP A 255 -1.40 3.00 8.28
CA ASP A 255 -1.69 2.18 7.12
C ASP A 255 -0.83 0.91 7.16
N ARG A 256 -1.53 -0.19 7.40
CA ARG A 256 -0.97 -1.53 7.57
C ARG A 256 -0.46 -2.17 6.28
N ARG A 257 -0.69 -1.57 5.12
CA ARG A 257 -0.33 -2.16 3.82
C ARG A 257 1.01 -1.66 3.30
N LEU A 258 1.33 -0.39 3.56
CA LEU A 258 2.42 0.31 2.88
C LEU A 258 3.83 -0.15 3.28
N SER A 259 3.99 -0.84 4.41
CA SER A 259 5.28 -1.39 4.88
C SER A 259 5.37 -2.91 4.79
N VAL A 260 4.41 -3.55 4.11
CA VAL A 260 4.36 -5.01 3.99
C VAL A 260 5.09 -5.44 2.72
N PRO A 261 6.16 -6.24 2.81
CA PRO A 261 6.84 -6.76 1.63
C PRO A 261 5.95 -7.75 0.88
N ALA A 262 6.24 -7.93 -0.41
CA ALA A 262 5.51 -8.90 -1.23
C ALA A 262 5.68 -10.33 -0.68
N PRO A 263 4.64 -11.19 -0.76
CA PRO A 263 4.76 -12.58 -0.39
C PRO A 263 5.88 -13.29 -1.16
N VAL A 264 6.65 -14.13 -0.46
CA VAL A 264 7.76 -14.86 -1.05
C VAL A 264 7.50 -16.36 -1.04
N ASN A 265 7.79 -17.01 -2.17
CA ASN A 265 7.77 -18.46 -2.27
C ASN A 265 9.15 -18.99 -1.91
N VAL A 266 9.22 -19.85 -0.90
CA VAL A 266 10.46 -20.52 -0.48
C VAL A 266 10.34 -22.01 -0.72
N THR A 267 11.47 -22.64 -1.01
CA THR A 267 11.55 -24.10 -1.13
C THR A 267 11.41 -24.77 0.22
N CYS A 268 10.82 -25.96 0.24
CA CYS A 268 10.65 -26.78 1.43
C CYS A 268 10.60 -28.25 1.06
N THR A 269 10.88 -29.11 2.03
CA THR A 269 10.70 -30.55 1.88
C THR A 269 9.28 -30.91 2.30
N PRO A 270 8.43 -31.46 1.41
CA PRO A 270 7.13 -31.96 1.83
C PRO A 270 7.35 -33.07 2.86
N PRO A 271 6.50 -33.14 3.90
CA PRO A 271 6.63 -34.20 4.90
C PRO A 271 6.55 -35.56 4.21
N ALA A 272 7.46 -36.48 4.58
CA ALA A 272 7.52 -37.81 3.98
C ALA A 272 6.15 -38.51 4.02
N ASP A 273 5.80 -39.18 2.92
CA ASP A 273 4.52 -39.86 2.71
C ASP A 273 4.07 -40.62 3.97
N GLY A 274 3.02 -40.11 4.64
CA GLY A 274 2.48 -40.71 5.86
C GLY A 274 2.12 -39.72 6.97
N ALA A 275 2.69 -38.51 6.97
CA ALA A 275 2.29 -37.47 7.92
C ALA A 275 1.08 -36.65 7.42
N TRP A 276 0.00 -37.33 7.00
CA TRP A 276 -1.30 -36.70 6.76
C TRP A 276 -1.98 -36.20 8.07
N ALA A 277 -1.28 -36.29 9.21
CA ALA A 277 -1.79 -36.04 10.55
C ALA A 277 -1.88 -34.54 10.96
N TYR A 278 -1.39 -33.60 10.15
CA TYR A 278 -1.60 -32.16 10.40
C TYR A 278 -2.86 -31.59 9.69
N ARG A 279 -3.89 -32.42 9.49
CA ARG A 279 -5.22 -32.03 9.00
C ARG A 279 -6.07 -31.23 10.01
N LYS A 280 -5.55 -30.86 11.17
CA LYS A 280 -6.28 -29.99 12.11
C LYS A 280 -5.77 -28.56 11.97
N SER A 281 -6.60 -27.70 11.38
CA SER A 281 -6.65 -26.23 11.55
C SER A 281 -6.10 -25.30 10.46
N ILE A 282 -5.56 -25.75 9.33
CA ILE A 282 -5.12 -24.81 8.28
C ILE A 282 -5.67 -25.20 6.90
N HIS A 283 -6.90 -24.77 6.62
CA HIS A 283 -7.46 -24.77 5.26
C HIS A 283 -6.75 -23.70 4.45
N ARG A 284 -5.82 -24.14 3.59
CA ARG A 284 -4.96 -23.27 2.79
C ARG A 284 -5.42 -23.03 1.37
N ASP A 285 -6.38 -23.78 0.89
CA ASP A 285 -6.78 -23.60 -0.49
C ASP A 285 -7.97 -22.67 -0.52
N PHE A 286 -7.78 -21.53 -1.18
CA PHE A 286 -8.90 -20.74 -1.67
C PHE A 286 -9.93 -21.66 -2.37
N GLY A 287 -9.46 -22.69 -3.09
CA GLY A 287 -10.30 -23.77 -3.63
C GLY A 287 -11.18 -24.49 -2.59
N THR A 288 -10.64 -24.78 -1.39
CA THR A 288 -11.44 -25.34 -0.28
C THR A 288 -12.32 -24.31 0.42
N LEU A 289 -11.99 -23.02 0.39
CA LEU A 289 -12.88 -21.99 0.95
C LEU A 289 -13.96 -21.56 -0.04
N ARG A 290 -13.76 -21.80 -1.34
CA ARG A 290 -14.64 -21.37 -2.43
C ARG A 290 -16.09 -21.79 -2.23
N TRP A 291 -16.35 -22.96 -1.67
CA TRP A 291 -17.73 -23.43 -1.43
C TRP A 291 -18.46 -22.65 -0.33
N SER A 292 -17.72 -21.96 0.56
CA SER A 292 -18.30 -21.11 1.61
C SER A 292 -18.60 -19.69 1.12
N MET A 293 -17.93 -19.30 0.04
CA MET A 293 -17.94 -17.94 -0.46
C MET A 293 -19.14 -17.66 -1.35
N ARG A 294 -19.74 -16.49 -1.12
CA ARG A 294 -20.81 -15.93 -1.94
C ARG A 294 -20.28 -14.70 -2.66
N THR A 295 -20.66 -14.57 -3.92
CA THR A 295 -20.40 -13.39 -4.73
C THR A 295 -21.71 -12.70 -5.08
N GLY A 296 -21.65 -11.39 -5.28
CA GLY A 296 -22.78 -10.61 -5.73
C GLY A 296 -22.38 -9.17 -6.01
N CYS A 297 -23.37 -8.34 -6.29
CA CYS A 297 -23.22 -6.89 -6.35
C CYS A 297 -24.50 -6.22 -5.86
N ALA A 298 -24.35 -4.98 -5.42
CA ALA A 298 -25.48 -4.08 -5.18
C ALA A 298 -25.08 -2.64 -5.53
N PRO A 299 -26.03 -1.71 -5.64
CA PRO A 299 -25.70 -0.31 -5.80
C PRO A 299 -24.84 0.20 -4.65
N ALA A 300 -23.88 1.10 -4.93
CA ALA A 300 -22.94 1.58 -3.90
C ALA A 300 -23.64 2.17 -2.66
N TYR A 301 -24.77 2.87 -2.86
CA TYR A 301 -25.55 3.48 -1.77
C TYR A 301 -26.17 2.46 -0.81
N CYS A 302 -26.33 1.22 -1.22
CA CYS A 302 -26.83 0.12 -0.37
C CYS A 302 -25.82 -0.28 0.70
N PHE A 303 -24.55 0.08 0.52
CA PHE A 303 -23.46 -0.16 1.47
C PHE A 303 -23.10 1.07 2.30
N ASN A 304 -23.80 2.20 2.11
CA ASN A 304 -23.62 3.42 2.90
C ASN A 304 -24.60 3.40 4.09
N GLY A 305 -24.06 3.39 5.31
CA GLY A 305 -24.84 3.43 6.55
C GLY A 305 -24.16 2.68 7.70
N THR A 306 -24.79 2.69 8.88
CA THR A 306 -24.36 1.84 10.00
C THR A 306 -24.68 0.38 9.73
N GLU A 307 -24.06 -0.56 10.46
CA GLU A 307 -24.31 -2.01 10.33
C GLU A 307 -25.83 -2.34 10.36
N HIS A 308 -26.57 -1.63 11.21
CA HIS A 308 -28.02 -1.75 11.32
C HIS A 308 -28.77 -1.31 10.06
N ASP A 309 -28.35 -0.20 9.43
CA ASP A 309 -28.93 0.30 8.17
C ASP A 309 -28.64 -0.65 7.01
N THR A 310 -27.44 -1.24 7.00
CA THR A 310 -27.00 -2.15 5.93
C THR A 310 -27.78 -3.46 5.94
N ALA A 311 -28.11 -3.99 7.13
CA ALA A 311 -28.95 -5.18 7.28
C ALA A 311 -30.41 -4.93 6.85
N LEU A 312 -30.94 -3.73 7.08
CA LEU A 312 -32.27 -3.33 6.61
C LEU A 312 -32.29 -3.14 5.08
N LYS A 313 -31.24 -2.55 4.51
CA LYS A 313 -31.09 -2.30 3.07
C LYS A 313 -30.83 -3.57 2.25
N GLN A 314 -30.31 -4.64 2.85
CA GLN A 314 -30.18 -5.94 2.15
C GLN A 314 -31.52 -6.55 1.71
N HIS A 315 -32.62 -6.13 2.36
CA HIS A 315 -33.98 -6.53 1.98
C HIS A 315 -34.70 -5.45 1.15
N ASP A 316 -34.05 -4.32 0.89
CA ASP A 316 -34.59 -3.30 0.00
C ASP A 316 -34.56 -3.85 -1.44
N PRO A 317 -35.70 -3.98 -2.13
CA PRO A 317 -35.72 -4.38 -3.53
C PRO A 317 -34.89 -3.45 -4.42
N ASN A 318 -34.68 -2.19 -4.03
CA ASN A 318 -33.82 -1.26 -4.75
C ASN A 318 -32.32 -1.62 -4.63
N CYS A 319 -31.96 -2.43 -3.63
CA CYS A 319 -30.62 -2.96 -3.44
C CYS A 319 -30.41 -4.33 -4.09
N THR A 320 -31.42 -4.83 -4.81
CA THR A 320 -31.28 -6.02 -5.64
C THR A 320 -30.94 -5.63 -7.07
N VAL A 321 -29.83 -6.16 -7.58
CA VAL A 321 -29.39 -5.94 -8.98
C VAL A 321 -29.65 -7.22 -9.75
N SER A 322 -30.12 -7.08 -10.99
CA SER A 322 -30.24 -8.22 -11.90
C SER A 322 -28.87 -8.90 -12.06
N PRO A 323 -28.78 -10.24 -11.98
CA PRO A 323 -27.53 -10.96 -12.20
C PRO A 323 -26.84 -10.63 -13.53
N ALA A 324 -27.59 -10.20 -14.55
CA ALA A 324 -27.07 -9.83 -15.86
C ALA A 324 -26.20 -8.57 -15.84
N ASP A 325 -26.49 -7.63 -14.93
CA ASP A 325 -25.76 -6.35 -14.83
C ASP A 325 -24.56 -6.45 -13.87
N CYS A 326 -24.42 -7.62 -13.24
CA CYS A 326 -23.51 -7.87 -12.14
C CYS A 326 -22.20 -8.51 -12.60
N LYS A 327 -21.10 -7.76 -12.54
CA LYS A 327 -19.76 -8.34 -12.67
C LYS A 327 -19.37 -8.98 -11.35
N ASN A 328 -19.62 -10.28 -11.24
CA ASN A 328 -19.28 -11.05 -10.04
C ASN A 328 -17.79 -11.36 -9.98
N TRP A 329 -17.30 -11.54 -8.74
CA TRP A 329 -15.98 -12.11 -8.50
C TRP A 329 -15.87 -13.50 -9.13
N ARG A 330 -14.86 -13.69 -9.96
CA ARG A 330 -14.48 -14.97 -10.55
C ARG A 330 -13.63 -15.74 -9.55
N LEU A 331 -14.17 -16.86 -9.07
CA LEU A 331 -13.49 -17.71 -8.11
C LEU A 331 -12.73 -18.83 -8.81
N THR A 332 -11.44 -18.94 -8.54
CA THR A 332 -10.53 -19.97 -9.04
C THR A 332 -9.79 -20.64 -7.88
N ASP A 333 -9.07 -21.72 -8.13
CA ASP A 333 -8.25 -22.35 -7.08
C ASP A 333 -7.11 -21.44 -6.62
N ALA A 334 -6.66 -20.52 -7.49
CA ALA A 334 -5.60 -19.55 -7.22
C ALA A 334 -6.08 -18.27 -6.51
N GLY A 335 -7.39 -18.08 -6.36
CA GLY A 335 -7.95 -16.89 -5.73
C GLY A 335 -9.26 -16.38 -6.35
N ALA A 336 -9.68 -15.23 -5.84
CA ALA A 336 -10.81 -14.44 -6.32
C ALA A 336 -10.29 -13.28 -7.17
N HIS A 337 -10.91 -13.06 -8.32
CA HIS A 337 -10.54 -11.99 -9.25
C HIS A 337 -11.78 -11.25 -9.72
N ILE A 338 -11.69 -9.94 -9.88
CA ILE A 338 -12.72 -9.14 -10.52
C ILE A 338 -12.09 -8.13 -11.48
N GLU A 339 -12.65 -8.04 -12.68
CA GLU A 339 -12.21 -7.16 -13.74
C GLU A 339 -13.30 -6.14 -14.05
N SER A 340 -12.99 -4.86 -13.90
CA SER A 340 -13.88 -3.73 -14.22
C SER A 340 -15.21 -3.77 -13.45
N LEU A 341 -15.80 -2.60 -13.21
CA LEU A 341 -17.13 -2.52 -12.61
C LEU A 341 -18.14 -2.08 -13.66
N SER A 342 -19.37 -2.51 -13.45
CA SER A 342 -20.52 -1.82 -14.05
C SER A 342 -20.71 -0.51 -13.29
N THR A 343 -21.08 0.56 -13.99
CA THR A 343 -21.35 1.88 -13.41
C THR A 343 -22.25 1.81 -12.18
N ASN A 344 -21.85 2.44 -11.08
CA ASN A 344 -22.59 2.57 -9.80
C ASN A 344 -22.85 1.26 -9.02
N LEU A 345 -22.18 0.16 -9.37
CA LEU A 345 -22.28 -1.09 -8.61
C LEU A 345 -21.02 -1.34 -7.79
N THR A 346 -21.24 -1.87 -6.58
CA THR A 346 -20.19 -2.46 -5.75
C THR A 346 -20.33 -3.97 -5.81
N SER A 347 -19.28 -4.65 -6.24
CA SER A 347 -19.22 -6.11 -6.26
C SER A 347 -18.60 -6.62 -4.97
N PHE A 348 -19.19 -7.65 -4.38
CA PHE A 348 -18.73 -8.20 -3.10
C PHE A 348 -18.42 -9.70 -3.17
N LEU A 349 -17.52 -10.11 -2.30
CA LEU A 349 -17.16 -11.48 -1.97
C LEU A 349 -17.31 -11.63 -0.46
N GLU A 350 -18.13 -12.56 0.01
CA GLU A 350 -18.40 -12.73 1.45
C GLU A 350 -18.46 -14.18 1.87
N PHE A 351 -18.13 -14.44 3.14
CA PHE A 351 -18.32 -15.74 3.78
C PHE A 351 -18.35 -15.59 5.31
N GLU A 352 -18.85 -16.63 5.97
CA GLU A 352 -18.91 -16.69 7.42
C GLU A 352 -17.70 -17.44 7.99
N VAL A 353 -17.07 -16.86 9.00
CA VAL A 353 -15.89 -17.40 9.68
C VAL A 353 -16.13 -17.42 11.19
N SER A 354 -15.78 -18.53 11.82
CA SER A 354 -15.95 -18.74 13.24
C SER A 354 -14.65 -19.21 13.87
N SER A 355 -14.50 -19.00 15.16
CA SER A 355 -13.41 -19.56 15.95
C SER A 355 -13.93 -20.16 17.24
N LEU A 356 -13.14 -21.03 17.87
CA LEU A 356 -13.43 -21.48 19.24
C LEU A 356 -13.23 -20.31 20.22
N ASP A 357 -13.84 -20.40 21.39
CA ASP A 357 -13.68 -19.46 22.50
C ASP A 357 -12.31 -19.60 23.18
N THR A 358 -11.74 -20.81 23.16
CA THR A 358 -10.44 -21.10 23.77
C THR A 358 -9.23 -20.72 22.93
N VAL A 359 -9.41 -20.26 21.68
CA VAL A 359 -8.28 -19.95 20.81
C VAL A 359 -7.79 -18.52 20.99
N GLU A 360 -6.48 -18.36 21.05
CA GLU A 360 -5.85 -17.05 21.09
C GLU A 360 -5.68 -16.50 19.67
N HIS A 361 -5.98 -15.20 19.53
CA HIS A 361 -5.75 -14.41 18.31
C HIS A 361 -6.25 -15.07 17.01
N PRO A 362 -7.52 -15.51 16.93
CA PRO A 362 -8.09 -15.99 15.68
C PRO A 362 -8.07 -14.87 14.65
N ALA A 363 -7.74 -15.20 13.41
CA ALA A 363 -7.58 -14.20 12.36
C ALA A 363 -7.81 -14.78 10.96
N VAL A 364 -8.19 -13.91 10.03
CA VAL A 364 -8.13 -14.18 8.60
C VAL A 364 -6.95 -13.42 8.03
N ILE A 365 -6.02 -14.16 7.41
CA ILE A 365 -4.86 -13.62 6.72
C ILE A 365 -5.11 -13.82 5.23
N PHE A 366 -4.88 -12.80 4.41
CA PHE A 366 -5.01 -12.92 2.96
C PHE A 366 -3.99 -12.03 2.28
N THR A 367 -3.78 -12.28 1.00
CA THR A 367 -3.00 -11.38 0.15
C THR A 367 -3.90 -10.78 -0.92
N PHE A 368 -3.59 -9.59 -1.37
CA PHE A 368 -4.42 -8.91 -2.36
C PHE A 368 -3.58 -8.00 -3.26
N ASN A 369 -4.14 -7.68 -4.43
CA ASN A 369 -3.62 -6.69 -5.37
C ASN A 369 -4.82 -5.87 -5.88
N VAL A 370 -4.57 -4.58 -6.11
CA VAL A 370 -5.55 -3.65 -6.68
C VAL A 370 -4.84 -2.79 -7.70
N THR A 371 -5.38 -2.72 -8.92
CA THR A 371 -4.96 -1.71 -9.89
C THR A 371 -6.19 -0.98 -10.40
N THR A 372 -6.14 0.34 -10.46
CA THR A 372 -7.19 1.16 -11.08
C THR A 372 -6.61 2.48 -11.56
N ASP A 373 -7.22 3.04 -12.60
CA ASP A 373 -6.94 4.36 -13.14
C ASP A 373 -7.66 5.49 -12.39
N ALA A 374 -8.54 5.17 -11.44
CA ALA A 374 -9.30 6.11 -10.62
C ALA A 374 -9.07 5.88 -9.11
N PRO A 375 -7.90 6.26 -8.57
CA PRO A 375 -7.45 5.88 -7.23
C PRO A 375 -8.20 6.58 -6.08
N ILE A 376 -9.19 7.44 -6.34
CA ILE A 376 -9.96 8.09 -5.27
C ILE A 376 -11.21 7.29 -4.94
N ASP A 377 -11.98 6.93 -5.97
CA ASP A 377 -13.34 6.40 -5.81
C ASP A 377 -13.44 4.88 -6.05
N VAL A 378 -12.41 4.30 -6.67
CA VAL A 378 -12.36 2.87 -6.98
C VAL A 378 -11.38 2.19 -6.04
N GLY A 379 -11.78 1.06 -5.47
CA GLY A 379 -10.85 0.31 -4.64
C GLY A 379 -11.44 -0.91 -3.96
N LEU A 380 -10.55 -1.66 -3.33
CA LEU A 380 -10.88 -2.82 -2.53
C LEU A 380 -10.91 -2.41 -1.05
N ARG A 381 -11.98 -2.75 -0.35
CA ARG A 381 -12.03 -2.69 1.12
C ARG A 381 -12.49 -4.02 1.69
N ALA A 382 -12.28 -4.20 2.99
CA ALA A 382 -12.77 -5.39 3.71
C ALA A 382 -13.49 -4.97 4.98
N LYS A 383 -14.62 -5.64 5.24
CA LYS A 383 -15.47 -5.44 6.42
C LYS A 383 -15.61 -6.74 7.19
N LEU A 384 -15.58 -6.65 8.51
CA LEU A 384 -15.91 -7.73 9.43
C LEU A 384 -17.15 -7.29 10.21
N ASP A 385 -18.25 -8.01 10.07
CA ASP A 385 -19.54 -7.66 10.66
C ASP A 385 -19.95 -6.22 10.31
N GLY A 386 -19.84 -5.88 9.02
CA GLY A 386 -20.15 -4.54 8.52
C GLY A 386 -19.17 -3.43 8.94
N ILE A 387 -18.27 -3.67 9.90
CA ILE A 387 -17.24 -2.72 10.34
C ILE A 387 -16.05 -2.79 9.39
N GLU A 388 -15.63 -1.65 8.84
CA GLU A 388 -14.45 -1.57 7.98
C GLU A 388 -13.19 -1.97 8.76
N ARG A 389 -12.55 -3.05 8.32
CA ARG A 389 -11.27 -3.53 8.88
C ARG A 389 -10.10 -3.29 7.94
N MET A 390 -10.34 -3.28 6.62
CA MET A 390 -9.37 -2.80 5.64
C MET A 390 -9.95 -1.57 4.96
N PRO A 391 -9.31 -0.39 5.07
CA PRO A 391 -9.78 0.82 4.41
C PRO A 391 -9.75 0.67 2.88
N LEU A 392 -10.50 1.52 2.17
CA LEU A 392 -10.52 1.52 0.71
C LEU A 392 -9.11 1.69 0.13
N VAL A 393 -8.66 0.65 -0.57
CA VAL A 393 -7.38 0.57 -1.26
C VAL A 393 -7.56 0.72 -2.75
N SER A 394 -6.94 1.74 -3.32
CA SER A 394 -7.22 2.16 -4.68
C SER A 394 -6.03 2.07 -5.65
N ASN A 395 -4.84 1.68 -5.20
CA ASN A 395 -3.71 1.40 -6.09
C ASN A 395 -2.61 0.68 -5.32
N GLN A 396 -2.60 -0.64 -5.40
CA GLN A 396 -1.67 -1.52 -4.71
C GLN A 396 -0.96 -2.39 -5.74
N THR A 397 0.04 -1.83 -6.42
CA THR A 397 0.75 -2.42 -7.57
C THR A 397 1.51 -3.71 -7.26
N HIS A 398 1.70 -4.02 -5.98
CA HIS A 398 2.38 -5.21 -5.50
C HIS A 398 1.43 -6.01 -4.62
N ILE A 399 1.48 -7.34 -4.70
CA ILE A 399 0.74 -8.21 -3.79
C ILE A 399 1.16 -7.91 -2.36
N ALA A 400 0.21 -7.60 -1.48
CA ALA A 400 0.45 -7.29 -0.08
C ALA A 400 -0.34 -8.24 0.83
N GLY A 401 0.23 -8.63 1.97
CA GLY A 401 -0.45 -9.38 3.01
C GLY A 401 -1.26 -8.48 3.94
N TYR A 402 -2.41 -8.98 4.40
CA TYR A 402 -3.28 -8.31 5.35
C TYR A 402 -3.81 -9.30 6.39
N GLU A 403 -4.01 -8.82 7.62
CA GLU A 403 -4.66 -9.57 8.69
C GLU A 403 -5.92 -8.85 9.14
N ILE A 404 -6.99 -9.61 9.36
CA ILE A 404 -8.19 -9.17 10.08
C ILE A 404 -8.33 -10.04 11.32
N ALA A 405 -8.28 -9.42 12.50
CA ALA A 405 -8.47 -10.12 13.75
C ALA A 405 -9.95 -10.47 13.95
N LEU A 406 -10.18 -11.67 14.48
CA LEU A 406 -11.50 -12.16 14.86
C LEU A 406 -11.63 -12.13 16.38
N THR A 407 -12.87 -12.08 16.86
CA THR A 407 -13.18 -12.23 18.29
C THR A 407 -13.31 -13.72 18.61
N PRO A 408 -12.55 -14.26 19.58
CA PRO A 408 -12.70 -15.65 20.00
C PRO A 408 -14.14 -16.02 20.36
N GLY A 409 -14.58 -17.22 19.96
CA GLY A 409 -15.91 -17.75 20.27
C GLY A 409 -17.07 -17.10 19.51
N HIS A 410 -16.78 -16.19 18.58
CA HIS A 410 -17.79 -15.50 17.80
C HIS A 410 -17.81 -15.98 16.36
N LYS A 411 -19.01 -15.92 15.77
CA LYS A 411 -19.21 -16.09 14.34
C LYS A 411 -19.21 -14.71 13.71
N HIS A 412 -18.37 -14.54 12.71
CA HIS A 412 -18.20 -13.29 11.99
C HIS A 412 -18.59 -13.44 10.52
N HIS A 413 -19.00 -12.33 9.93
CA HIS A 413 -19.28 -12.19 8.52
C HIS A 413 -18.21 -11.30 7.87
N LEU A 414 -17.29 -11.93 7.15
CA LEU A 414 -16.22 -11.24 6.42
C LEU A 414 -16.66 -10.96 4.99
N ARG A 415 -16.56 -9.70 4.57
CA ARG A 415 -16.90 -9.24 3.22
C ARG A 415 -15.78 -8.39 2.64
N TRP A 416 -15.34 -8.72 1.43
CA TRP A 416 -14.58 -7.83 0.57
C TRP A 416 -15.50 -7.13 -0.40
N GLU A 417 -15.30 -5.82 -0.57
CA GLU A 417 -16.09 -4.98 -1.46
C GLU A 417 -15.15 -4.30 -2.47
N TRP A 418 -15.40 -4.50 -3.75
CA TRP A 418 -14.79 -3.79 -4.86
C TRP A 418 -15.72 -2.66 -5.26
N LEU A 419 -15.35 -1.43 -4.89
CA LEU A 419 -16.09 -0.21 -5.16
C LEU A 419 -15.61 0.42 -6.45
N GLY A 420 -16.51 1.07 -7.19
CA GLY A 420 -16.13 1.91 -8.32
C GLY A 420 -17.26 2.78 -8.83
N SER A 421 -16.89 3.83 -9.55
CA SER A 421 -17.79 4.93 -9.90
C SER A 421 -18.13 5.06 -11.38
N GLY A 422 -17.90 4.04 -12.20
CA GLY A 422 -18.28 4.13 -13.62
C GLY A 422 -17.39 3.36 -14.57
N ASP A 423 -17.28 3.88 -15.80
CA ASP A 423 -16.47 3.44 -16.95
C ASP A 423 -14.95 3.30 -16.68
N GLN A 424 -14.55 3.26 -15.41
CA GLN A 424 -13.17 3.19 -14.95
C GLN A 424 -12.62 1.78 -15.08
N HIS A 425 -11.35 1.70 -15.46
CA HIS A 425 -10.66 0.44 -15.62
C HIS A 425 -9.89 0.12 -14.34
N GLY A 426 -10.24 -1.01 -13.74
CA GLY A 426 -9.50 -1.54 -12.61
C GLY A 426 -9.72 -3.02 -12.43
N ASN A 427 -8.85 -3.64 -11.67
CA ASN A 427 -8.98 -5.00 -11.20
C ASN A 427 -8.67 -5.07 -9.70
N ALA A 428 -9.27 -6.05 -9.05
CA ALA A 428 -8.87 -6.49 -7.74
C ALA A 428 -8.74 -8.00 -7.71
N SER A 429 -7.78 -8.47 -6.92
CA SER A 429 -7.62 -9.89 -6.66
C SER A 429 -7.31 -10.15 -5.20
N ILE A 430 -7.83 -11.26 -4.71
CA ILE A 430 -7.59 -11.80 -3.38
C ILE A 430 -7.01 -13.20 -3.56
N HIS A 431 -5.85 -13.42 -2.96
CA HIS A 431 -5.10 -14.68 -3.04
C HIS A 431 -4.75 -15.18 -1.63
N GLU A 432 -4.39 -16.46 -1.55
CA GLU A 432 -3.77 -17.05 -0.35
C GLU A 432 -4.53 -16.72 0.95
N VAL A 433 -5.83 -17.04 0.99
CA VAL A 433 -6.66 -16.85 2.18
C VAL A 433 -6.37 -17.97 3.18
N ALA A 434 -5.92 -17.58 4.36
CA ALA A 434 -5.54 -18.43 5.46
C ALA A 434 -6.35 -18.11 6.70
N LEU A 435 -6.95 -19.14 7.29
CA LEU A 435 -7.63 -19.05 8.58
C LEU A 435 -6.66 -19.47 9.69
N ARG A 436 -6.29 -18.54 10.57
CA ARG A 436 -5.47 -18.82 11.76
C ARG A 436 -6.40 -19.05 12.94
N ASN A 437 -6.38 -20.24 13.51
CA ASN A 437 -7.24 -20.63 14.63
C ASN A 437 -8.74 -20.39 14.37
N ALA A 438 -9.16 -20.44 13.12
CA ALA A 438 -10.51 -20.17 12.67
C ALA A 438 -10.93 -21.19 11.60
N PHE A 439 -12.23 -21.28 11.35
CA PHE A 439 -12.80 -22.16 10.32
C PHE A 439 -13.94 -21.44 9.58
N ALA A 440 -14.06 -21.70 8.28
CA ALA A 440 -15.16 -21.19 7.48
C ALA A 440 -16.38 -22.09 7.64
N GLU A 441 -17.57 -21.50 7.72
CA GLU A 441 -18.82 -22.26 7.78
C GLU A 441 -19.32 -22.60 6.38
N ILE A 442 -19.79 -23.85 6.18
CA ILE A 442 -20.47 -24.24 4.94
C ILE A 442 -21.79 -23.50 4.90
N ASN A 443 -21.91 -22.58 3.93
CA ASN A 443 -23.14 -21.95 3.48
C ASN A 443 -24.09 -23.03 2.88
N THR A 444 -24.57 -23.94 3.72
CA THR A 444 -25.55 -24.98 3.33
C THR A 444 -26.97 -24.41 3.19
N ARG A 445 -27.16 -23.14 3.56
CA ARG A 445 -28.39 -22.38 3.35
C ARG A 445 -28.00 -20.96 2.94
N PRO A 446 -28.68 -20.33 1.96
CA PRO A 446 -28.64 -18.88 1.87
C PRO A 446 -29.06 -18.35 3.23
N SER A 447 -28.13 -17.70 3.93
CA SER A 447 -28.37 -17.15 5.25
C SER A 447 -29.55 -16.17 5.14
N MET A 448 -30.72 -16.58 5.61
CA MET A 448 -31.69 -15.61 6.08
C MET A 448 -31.04 -14.93 7.29
N PRO A 449 -30.88 -13.60 7.30
CA PRO A 449 -30.27 -12.92 8.44
C PRO A 449 -31.07 -13.24 9.70
N ARG A 450 -30.37 -13.59 10.78
CA ARG A 450 -31.01 -13.73 12.10
C ARG A 450 -31.67 -12.39 12.43
N ARG A 451 -32.97 -12.44 12.68
CA ARG A 451 -33.72 -11.34 13.29
C ARG A 451 -32.93 -10.89 14.52
N PRO A 452 -32.59 -9.59 14.68
CA PRO A 452 -31.92 -9.13 15.89
C PRO A 452 -32.73 -9.62 17.09
N ALA A 453 -32.05 -10.20 18.07
CA ALA A 453 -32.69 -10.59 19.32
C ALA A 453 -33.42 -9.35 19.84
N PRO A 454 -34.72 -9.45 20.21
CA PRO A 454 -35.44 -8.30 20.72
C PRO A 454 -34.65 -7.73 21.89
N SER A 455 -34.22 -6.47 21.78
CA SER A 455 -33.65 -5.74 22.91
C SER A 455 -34.61 -5.93 24.09
N PRO A 456 -34.11 -6.27 25.30
CA PRO A 456 -34.96 -6.30 26.47
C PRO A 456 -35.60 -4.93 26.58
N ALA A 457 -36.93 -4.90 26.42
CA ALA A 457 -37.70 -3.68 26.51
C ALA A 457 -37.36 -3.00 27.83
N LEU A 458 -36.89 -1.76 27.76
CA LEU A 458 -36.81 -0.88 28.92
C LEU A 458 -38.22 -0.80 29.50
N THR A 459 -38.44 -1.54 30.59
CA THR A 459 -39.65 -1.47 31.38
C THR A 459 -39.79 -0.02 31.85
N PRO A 460 -40.88 0.69 31.51
CA PRO A 460 -41.08 2.05 32.01
C PRO A 460 -41.17 2.02 33.54
N PRO A 461 -40.66 3.05 34.24
CA PRO A 461 -40.72 3.09 35.70
C PRO A 461 -42.18 3.05 36.16
N ALA A 462 -42.48 2.09 37.03
CA ALA A 462 -43.78 1.93 37.64
C ALA A 462 -44.20 3.23 38.35
N SER A 463 -45.39 3.73 38.00
CA SER A 463 -46.05 4.81 38.72
C SER A 463 -46.29 4.37 40.16
N ILE A 464 -45.79 5.17 41.11
CA ILE A 464 -46.06 5.04 42.54
C ILE A 464 -47.55 5.32 42.75
N ALA A 465 -48.33 4.27 42.95
CA ALA A 465 -49.66 4.34 43.52
C ALA A 465 -49.61 3.84 44.95
N THR A 466 -49.84 4.76 45.88
CA THR A 466 -50.14 4.48 47.30
C THR A 466 -51.34 3.55 47.42
N PRO A 467 -51.33 2.61 48.37
CA PRO A 467 -52.56 2.40 49.12
C PRO A 467 -52.36 2.37 50.63
N ALA A 468 -53.46 2.74 51.28
CA ALA A 468 -53.68 2.84 52.71
C ALA A 468 -53.68 1.47 53.42
N ALA A 469 -53.58 1.58 54.74
CA ALA A 469 -53.49 0.54 55.76
C ALA A 469 -54.61 -0.52 55.76
N ASN A 470 -54.25 -1.76 56.12
CA ASN A 470 -54.77 -2.46 57.30
C ASN A 470 -54.07 -3.83 57.56
N HIS A 471 -53.81 -4.11 58.85
CA HIS A 471 -53.76 -5.38 59.62
C HIS A 471 -53.69 -6.74 58.86
N THR A 472 -52.97 -7.80 59.28
CA THR A 472 -52.59 -8.33 60.62
C THR A 472 -51.50 -9.42 60.46
N ASP A 473 -50.84 -9.74 61.58
CA ASP A 473 -49.76 -10.72 61.83
C ASP A 473 -49.84 -12.12 61.17
N ASP A 474 -48.68 -12.68 60.78
CA ASP A 474 -48.14 -13.87 61.47
C ASP A 474 -46.67 -14.18 61.13
N ALA A 475 -45.96 -14.67 62.14
CA ALA A 475 -44.50 -14.76 62.22
C ALA A 475 -43.88 -16.01 61.56
N LYS A 476 -42.66 -15.87 60.99
CA LYS A 476 -41.59 -16.89 61.05
C LYS A 476 -40.22 -16.29 60.75
N HIS A 477 -39.29 -16.47 61.69
CA HIS A 477 -37.91 -15.99 61.63
C HIS A 477 -37.11 -16.62 60.49
N ALA A 478 -36.44 -15.78 59.70
CA ALA A 478 -35.33 -16.14 58.82
C ALA A 478 -34.11 -15.26 59.17
N PRO A 479 -32.87 -15.79 59.11
CA PRO A 479 -31.67 -15.06 59.52
C PRO A 479 -31.32 -13.93 58.53
N SER A 480 -30.91 -12.79 59.07
CA SER A 480 -30.56 -11.57 58.34
C SER A 480 -29.43 -11.81 57.33
N PRO A 481 -29.54 -11.29 56.09
CA PRO A 481 -28.44 -11.32 55.13
C PRO A 481 -27.28 -10.43 55.62
N PRO A 482 -26.02 -10.77 55.26
CA PRO A 482 -24.86 -9.96 55.60
C PRO A 482 -24.95 -8.56 54.97
N PRO A 483 -24.37 -7.53 55.61
CA PRO A 483 -24.41 -6.17 55.10
C PRO A 483 -23.70 -6.07 53.74
N PRO A 484 -24.21 -5.23 52.82
CA PRO A 484 -23.59 -5.02 51.53
C PRO A 484 -22.19 -4.40 51.69
N PRO A 485 -21.24 -4.72 50.79
CA PRO A 485 -19.92 -4.10 50.79
C PRO A 485 -20.03 -2.58 50.60
N PRO A 486 -19.10 -1.80 51.19
CA PRO A 486 -19.08 -0.35 51.02
C PRO A 486 -18.90 0.03 49.55
N PRO A 487 -19.51 1.16 49.11
CA PRO A 487 -19.38 1.61 47.74
C PRO A 487 -17.92 1.98 47.41
N PRO A 488 -17.47 1.75 46.17
CA PRO A 488 -16.14 2.18 45.73
C PRO A 488 -16.02 3.72 45.81
N PRO A 489 -14.80 4.25 46.08
CA PRO A 489 -14.58 5.68 46.12
C PRO A 489 -14.88 6.33 44.76
N PRO A 490 -15.39 7.58 44.73
CA PRO A 490 -15.72 8.25 43.49
C PRO A 490 -14.48 8.48 42.63
N LEU A 491 -14.55 8.01 41.38
CA LEU A 491 -13.59 8.36 40.33
C LEU A 491 -13.67 9.86 40.07
N PHE A 492 -12.57 10.57 40.34
CA PHE A 492 -12.38 11.95 39.89
C PHE A 492 -12.36 11.98 38.36
N LEU A 493 -13.45 12.44 37.76
CA LEU A 493 -13.52 12.80 36.35
C LEU A 493 -12.71 14.09 36.13
N LEU A 494 -11.53 13.95 35.53
CA LEU A 494 -10.80 15.07 34.92
C LEU A 494 -11.57 15.51 33.67
N THR A 495 -12.39 16.54 33.82
CA THR A 495 -12.99 17.28 32.70
C THR A 495 -11.90 18.10 32.01
N LEU A 496 -11.44 17.61 30.85
CA LEU A 496 -10.64 18.38 29.90
C LEU A 496 -11.58 19.22 29.03
N SER A 497 -11.68 20.51 29.36
CA SER A 497 -12.44 21.50 28.58
C SER A 497 -11.71 21.82 27.27
N PHE A 498 -12.24 21.35 26.14
CA PHE A 498 -11.84 21.84 24.82
C PHE A 498 -12.56 23.17 24.53
N HIS A 499 -11.80 24.25 24.40
CA HIS A 499 -12.29 25.51 23.84
C HIS A 499 -12.36 25.40 22.32
N LEU A 500 -13.58 25.48 21.77
CA LEU A 500 -13.83 25.74 20.35
C LEU A 500 -13.52 27.21 20.07
N TYR A 501 -12.46 27.46 19.28
CA TYR A 501 -12.25 28.75 18.62
C TYR A 501 -12.95 28.72 17.26
N THR A 502 -14.12 29.36 17.17
CA THR A 502 -14.75 29.73 15.92
C THR A 502 -14.16 31.06 15.44
N HIS A 503 -13.40 31.05 14.34
CA HIS A 503 -13.16 32.26 13.57
C HIS A 503 -14.17 32.36 12.43
N ALA A 504 -15.09 33.31 12.59
CA ALA A 504 -15.87 33.88 11.51
C ALA A 504 -14.95 34.75 10.63
N TYR A 505 -15.00 34.54 9.32
CA TYR A 505 -14.61 35.55 8.35
C TYR A 505 -15.89 36.11 7.71
N ALA A 506 -16.04 37.42 7.83
CA ALA A 506 -17.00 38.23 7.10
C ALA A 506 -16.20 39.22 6.24
N ILE A 507 -16.65 39.32 4.97
CA ILE A 507 -16.26 40.25 3.88
C ILE A 507 -14.91 39.95 3.22
#